data_AF-A0A7J4LUG6-F1
#
_entry.id   AF-A0A7J4LUG6-F1
#
_cell.length_a   1.000
_cell.length_b   1.000
_cell.length_c   1.000
_cell.angle_alpha   90.00
_cell.angle_beta   90.00
_cell.angle_gamma   90.00
#
_symmetry.space_group_name_H-M   'P 1'
#
loop_
_entity.id
_entity.type
_entity.pdbx_description
1 polymer ?
#
loop_
_entity_poly.entity_id
_entity_poly.type
_entity_poly.pdbx_seq_one_letter_code
_entity_poly.pdbx_strand_id
1 'polypeptide(L)'
;MKIDAFGDIQWKQKFNGYRASHVSLTRDGGYVVAGSSYPLILWEFRFGDINAWIIRTDADGNEVWSMMQDENNHIASSIFQTSDGGYLITGNPVKYSMGGKADAWLMKLSAENQVIKVPAFEAHLAAAVLSMAAIWKRKQIKLCN
;
A
#
# COMPACT_ATOMS: atom_id res chain seq x y z
N MET A 1 -10.81 11.12 -1.45
CA MET A 1 -12.12 11.77 -1.37
C MET A 1 -13.00 10.87 -0.54
N LYS A 2 -13.75 11.43 0.40
CA LYS A 2 -14.74 10.73 1.20
C LYS A 2 -16.13 11.26 0.84
N ILE A 3 -17.05 10.34 0.67
CA ILE A 3 -18.47 10.61 0.46
C ILE A 3 -19.26 9.88 1.53
N ASP A 4 -20.45 10.35 1.86
CA ASP A 4 -21.38 9.62 2.71
C ASP A 4 -22.27 8.64 1.91
N ALA A 5 -23.23 8.03 2.60
CA ALA A 5 -24.16 7.07 2.02
C ALA A 5 -25.13 7.70 1.00
N PHE A 6 -25.31 9.02 1.01
CA PHE A 6 -26.15 9.76 0.08
C PHE A 6 -25.36 10.28 -1.13
N GLY A 7 -24.03 10.14 -1.10
CA GLY A 7 -23.13 10.58 -2.16
C GLY A 7 -22.63 12.01 -1.97
N ASP A 8 -22.94 12.66 -0.85
CA ASP A 8 -22.47 14.01 -0.56
C ASP A 8 -20.98 13.97 -0.18
N ILE A 9 -20.22 14.94 -0.70
CA ILE A 9 -18.78 15.05 -0.46
C ILE A 9 -18.56 15.53 0.97
N GLN A 10 -18.01 14.65 1.79
CA GLN A 10 -17.59 14.96 3.15
C GLN A 10 -16.26 15.72 3.13
N TRP A 11 -15.30 15.24 2.34
CA TRP A 11 -14.06 15.98 2.08
C TRP A 11 -13.35 15.49 0.79
N LYS A 12 -12.53 16.38 0.24
CA LYS A 12 -11.68 16.09 -0.93
C LYS A 12 -10.31 16.72 -0.75
N GLN A 13 -9.28 15.88 -0.78
CA GLN A 13 -7.88 16.28 -0.72
C GLN A 13 -7.12 15.74 -1.92
N LYS A 14 -6.08 16.46 -2.33
CA LYS A 14 -5.16 16.07 -3.40
C LYS A 14 -3.76 16.02 -2.82
N PHE A 15 -3.06 14.90 -3.03
CA PHE A 15 -1.71 14.69 -2.52
C PHE A 15 -0.73 14.51 -3.67
N ASN A 16 0.23 15.43 -3.77
CA ASN A 16 1.45 15.35 -4.60
C ASN A 16 1.29 15.00 -6.10
N GLY A 17 0.06 14.90 -6.63
CA GLY A 17 -0.19 14.51 -8.02
C GLY A 17 0.09 13.03 -8.31
N TYR A 18 0.27 12.21 -7.28
CA TYR A 18 0.62 10.79 -7.40
C TYR A 18 -0.61 9.90 -7.62
N ARG A 19 -0.38 8.70 -8.15
CA ARG A 19 -1.45 7.73 -8.40
C ARG A 19 -1.69 6.89 -7.16
N ALA A 20 -2.91 6.87 -6.65
CA ALA A 20 -3.34 5.92 -5.64
C ALA A 20 -3.74 4.59 -6.29
N SER A 21 -3.26 3.48 -5.72
CA SER A 21 -3.62 2.11 -6.11
C SER A 21 -4.59 1.47 -5.11
N HIS A 22 -4.41 1.73 -3.82
CA HIS A 22 -5.22 1.15 -2.76
C HIS A 22 -5.34 2.11 -1.57
N VAL A 23 -6.50 2.08 -0.91
CA VAL A 23 -6.78 2.83 0.32
C VAL A 23 -7.35 1.87 1.36
N SER A 24 -6.93 2.02 2.61
CA SER A 24 -7.42 1.24 3.75
C SER A 24 -7.69 2.14 4.95
N LEU A 25 -8.69 1.80 5.75
CA LEU A 25 -8.95 2.46 7.04
C LEU A 25 -7.88 2.04 8.05
N THR A 26 -7.43 2.99 8.85
CA THR A 26 -6.57 2.72 10.01
C THR A 26 -7.41 2.57 11.28
N ARG A 27 -6.87 1.91 12.31
CA ARG A 27 -7.61 1.64 13.57
C ARG A 27 -8.04 2.89 14.32
N ASP A 28 -7.33 3.99 14.12
CA ASP A 28 -7.64 5.31 14.68
C ASP A 28 -8.64 6.12 13.84
N GLY A 29 -9.24 5.51 12.81
CA GLY A 29 -10.26 6.14 11.97
C GLY A 29 -9.73 7.00 10.83
N GLY A 30 -8.40 7.09 10.69
CA GLY A 30 -7.74 7.68 9.53
C GLY A 30 -7.70 6.75 8.31
N TYR A 31 -6.85 7.11 7.35
CA TYR A 31 -6.66 6.35 6.12
C TYR A 31 -5.18 6.14 5.84
N VAL A 32 -4.86 5.02 5.22
CA VAL A 32 -3.56 4.79 4.62
C VAL A 32 -3.74 4.47 3.14
N VAL A 33 -2.96 5.11 2.29
CA VAL A 33 -3.02 4.96 0.83
C VAL A 33 -1.66 4.50 0.34
N ALA A 34 -1.69 3.51 -0.55
CA ALA A 34 -0.52 3.07 -1.29
C ALA A 34 -0.70 3.35 -2.78
N GLY A 35 0.40 3.70 -3.43
CA GLY A 35 0.39 4.18 -4.81
C GLY A 35 1.78 4.30 -5.40
N SER A 36 1.89 5.14 -6.42
CA SER A 36 3.13 5.40 -7.15
C SER A 36 3.31 6.87 -7.47
N SER A 37 4.55 7.35 -7.45
CA SER A 37 4.95 8.74 -7.66
C SER A 37 4.63 9.33 -9.05
N TYR A 38 4.12 8.54 -10.00
CA TYR A 38 3.93 8.98 -11.38
C TYR A 38 2.56 8.65 -11.99
N PRO A 39 1.99 9.55 -12.80
CA PRO A 39 0.93 9.23 -13.74
C PRO A 39 1.51 8.40 -14.90
N LEU A 40 0.98 7.19 -15.12
CA LEU A 40 1.39 6.27 -16.19
C LEU A 40 0.91 6.76 -17.56
N ILE A 41 1.44 7.86 -18.06
CA ILE A 41 1.29 8.29 -19.44
C ILE A 41 2.27 9.43 -19.63
N LEU A 42 3.50 9.13 -20.06
CA LEU A 42 4.23 9.86 -21.09
C LEU A 42 5.39 8.96 -21.60
N TRP A 43 5.31 8.49 -22.85
CA TRP A 43 6.33 7.89 -23.76
C TRP A 43 7.73 8.56 -23.78
N GLU A 44 7.95 9.65 -23.05
CA GLU A 44 9.18 10.45 -23.09
C GLU A 44 10.02 10.38 -21.82
N PHE A 45 9.54 9.75 -20.75
CA PHE A 45 10.32 9.63 -19.52
C PHE A 45 11.22 8.39 -19.52
N ARG A 46 12.50 8.58 -19.15
CA ARG A 46 13.37 7.46 -18.81
C ARG A 46 12.71 6.73 -17.63
N PHE A 47 12.23 5.51 -17.91
CA PHE A 47 11.39 4.63 -17.08
C PHE A 47 11.99 4.19 -15.73
N GLY A 48 12.91 4.98 -15.17
CA GLY A 48 13.78 4.64 -14.05
C GLY A 48 13.40 5.24 -12.70
N ASP A 49 12.34 6.06 -12.58
CA ASP A 49 12.08 6.83 -11.36
C ASP A 49 10.62 6.70 -10.84
N ILE A 50 9.94 5.58 -11.17
CA ILE A 50 8.63 5.30 -10.56
C ILE A 50 8.87 4.62 -9.22
N ASN A 51 8.46 5.31 -8.15
CA ASN A 51 8.67 4.88 -6.79
C ASN A 51 7.33 4.61 -6.10
N ALA A 52 7.35 3.66 -5.17
CA ALA A 52 6.18 3.36 -4.37
C ALA A 52 5.97 4.54 -3.41
N TRP A 53 4.73 5.00 -3.33
CA TRP A 53 4.37 6.10 -2.47
C TRP A 53 3.31 5.63 -1.48
N ILE A 54 3.51 5.96 -0.21
CA ILE A 54 2.60 5.67 0.88
C ILE A 54 2.28 6.97 1.60
N ILE A 55 1.01 7.19 1.91
CA ILE A 55 0.57 8.31 2.74
C ILE A 55 -0.40 7.80 3.81
N ARG A 56 -0.31 8.37 5.01
CA ARG A 56 -1.33 8.26 6.05
C ARG A 56 -2.00 9.61 6.25
N THR A 57 -3.30 9.57 6.44
CA THR A 57 -4.11 10.73 6.80
C THR A 57 -4.86 10.47 8.10
N ASP A 58 -5.32 11.55 8.72
CA ASP A 58 -6.34 11.48 9.77
C ASP A 58 -7.74 11.20 9.16
N ALA A 59 -8.77 11.22 10.00
CA ALA A 59 -10.16 10.94 9.60
C ALA A 59 -10.77 12.00 8.66
N ASP A 60 -10.23 13.22 8.70
CA ASP A 60 -10.65 14.37 7.90
C ASP A 60 -9.85 14.47 6.59
N GLY A 61 -8.90 13.55 6.40
CA GLY A 61 -8.07 13.48 5.22
C GLY A 61 -6.85 14.40 5.26
N ASN A 62 -6.49 14.98 6.41
CA ASN A 62 -5.24 15.73 6.52
C ASN A 62 -4.05 14.78 6.58
N GLU A 63 -2.96 15.11 5.89
CA GLU A 63 -1.74 14.31 5.89
C GLU A 63 -1.13 14.25 7.30
N VAL A 64 -0.89 13.04 7.78
CA VAL A 64 -0.15 12.77 9.02
C VAL A 64 1.32 12.51 8.68
N TRP A 65 1.56 11.70 7.65
CA TRP A 65 2.88 11.48 7.08
C TRP A 65 2.77 10.93 5.66
N SER A 66 3.80 11.14 4.86
CA SER A 66 4.00 10.44 3.59
C SER A 66 5.44 9.97 3.44
N MET A 67 5.65 8.93 2.65
CA MET A 67 6.97 8.41 2.33
C MET A 67 7.03 7.92 0.88
N MET A 68 8.23 7.98 0.32
CA MET A 68 8.55 7.41 -0.98
C MET A 68 9.57 6.29 -0.77
N GLN A 69 9.31 5.13 -1.35
CA GLN A 69 10.28 4.04 -1.41
C GLN A 69 10.97 4.09 -2.77
N ASP A 70 12.21 4.59 -2.75
CA ASP A 70 13.08 4.81 -3.91
C ASP A 70 14.05 3.64 -4.16
N GLU A 71 14.10 2.67 -3.25
CA GLU A 71 14.88 1.45 -3.46
C GLU A 71 14.22 0.57 -4.53
N ASN A 72 14.87 0.48 -5.69
CA ASN A 72 14.64 -0.49 -6.78
C ASN A 72 13.36 -0.32 -7.62
N ASN A 73 12.82 0.90 -7.72
CA ASN A 73 11.71 1.24 -8.63
C ASN A 73 10.52 0.29 -8.50
N HIS A 74 9.78 0.43 -7.42
CA HIS A 74 8.61 -0.39 -7.14
C HIS A 74 7.32 0.40 -7.30
N ILE A 75 6.23 -0.29 -7.63
CA ILE A 75 4.87 0.24 -7.51
C ILE A 75 4.17 -0.45 -6.35
N ALA A 76 3.58 0.31 -5.43
CA ALA A 76 2.73 -0.26 -4.40
C ALA A 76 1.32 -0.49 -4.95
N SER A 77 0.80 -1.70 -4.74
CA SER A 77 -0.50 -2.14 -5.23
C SER A 77 -1.51 -2.39 -4.11
N SER A 78 -1.03 -2.76 -2.91
CA SER A 78 -1.88 -2.92 -1.74
C SER A 78 -1.16 -2.52 -0.46
N ILE A 79 -1.95 -2.20 0.56
CA ILE A 79 -1.48 -1.83 1.90
C ILE A 79 -2.50 -2.22 2.95
N PHE A 80 -2.03 -2.70 4.09
CA PHE A 80 -2.85 -3.08 5.24
C PHE A 80 -2.13 -2.82 6.56
N GLN A 81 -2.85 -2.32 7.57
CA GLN A 81 -2.29 -2.09 8.90
C GLN A 81 -2.21 -3.39 9.72
N THR A 82 -1.02 -3.78 10.15
CA THR A 82 -0.77 -4.99 10.94
C THR A 82 -1.15 -4.81 12.41
N SER A 83 -1.35 -5.90 13.17
CA SER A 83 -1.82 -5.87 14.57
C SER A 83 -0.85 -5.19 15.53
N ASP A 84 0.44 -5.17 15.19
CA ASP A 84 1.51 -4.48 15.91
C ASP A 84 1.56 -2.96 15.60
N GLY A 85 0.60 -2.44 14.83
CA GLY A 85 0.50 -1.01 14.49
C GLY A 85 1.29 -0.60 13.24
N GLY A 86 2.11 -1.51 12.69
CA GLY A 86 2.82 -1.30 11.42
C GLY A 86 1.96 -1.48 10.18
N TYR A 87 2.61 -1.59 9.03
CA TYR A 87 1.94 -1.76 7.72
C TYR A 87 2.63 -2.83 6.88
N LEU A 88 1.83 -3.62 6.17
CA LEU A 88 2.28 -4.53 5.13
C LEU A 88 1.91 -3.94 3.76
N ILE A 89 2.90 -3.81 2.89
CA ILE A 89 2.77 -3.25 1.55
C ILE A 89 3.16 -4.34 0.55
N THR A 90 2.34 -4.51 -0.49
CA THR A 90 2.65 -5.41 -1.60
C THR A 90 2.66 -4.66 -2.91
N GLY A 91 3.47 -5.13 -3.85
CA GLY A 91 3.60 -4.47 -5.14
C GLY A 91 4.44 -5.26 -6.12
N ASN A 92 4.88 -4.57 -7.17
CA ASN A 92 5.70 -5.16 -8.21
C ASN A 92 6.84 -4.19 -8.57
N PRO A 93 8.04 -4.69 -8.91
CA PRO A 93 9.03 -3.89 -9.60
C PRO A 93 8.49 -3.32 -10.91
N VAL A 94 8.87 -2.07 -11.21
CA VAL A 94 8.49 -1.35 -12.43
C VAL A 94 8.95 -2.09 -13.68
N LYS A 95 10.11 -2.77 -13.62
CA LYS A 95 10.63 -3.61 -14.71
C LYS A 95 9.67 -4.72 -15.14
N TYR A 96 8.71 -5.13 -14.30
CA TYR A 96 7.70 -6.15 -14.65
C TYR A 96 6.48 -5.62 -15.37
N SER A 97 6.14 -4.35 -15.21
CA SER A 97 5.12 -3.71 -16.06
C SER A 97 5.54 -3.66 -17.54
N MET A 98 6.76 -4.12 -17.87
CA MET A 98 7.35 -4.17 -19.21
C MET A 98 7.70 -5.60 -19.70
N GLY A 99 7.14 -6.65 -19.08
CA GLY A 99 7.28 -8.04 -19.58
C GLY A 99 8.45 -8.86 -19.04
N GLY A 100 9.10 -8.42 -17.96
CA GLY A 100 10.06 -9.26 -17.20
C GLY A 100 9.39 -10.35 -16.35
N LYS A 101 10.17 -11.32 -15.83
CA LYS A 101 9.69 -12.40 -14.94
C LYS A 101 9.22 -11.89 -13.57
N ALA A 102 7.93 -11.69 -13.36
CA ALA A 102 7.37 -11.08 -12.14
C ALA A 102 7.81 -11.75 -10.82
N ASP A 103 8.58 -11.01 -10.03
CA ASP A 103 8.79 -11.23 -8.60
C ASP A 103 7.88 -10.26 -7.83
N ALA A 104 7.14 -10.79 -6.85
CA ALA A 104 6.33 -9.95 -5.97
C ALA A 104 7.23 -9.16 -5.01
N TRP A 105 6.95 -7.87 -4.85
CA TRP A 105 7.58 -7.05 -3.82
C TRP A 105 6.72 -7.01 -2.55
N LEU A 106 7.34 -7.29 -1.40
CA LEU A 106 6.73 -7.25 -0.08
C LEU A 106 7.57 -6.37 0.84
N MET A 107 6.95 -5.41 1.50
CA MET A 107 7.59 -4.53 2.47
C MET A 107 6.77 -4.47 3.75
N LYS A 108 7.45 -4.47 4.90
CA LYS A 108 6.84 -4.21 6.19
C LYS A 108 7.38 -2.90 6.78
N LEU A 109 6.49 -2.04 7.23
CA LEU A 109 6.80 -0.87 8.04
C LEU A 109 6.47 -1.16 9.51
N SER A 110 7.30 -0.66 10.43
CA SER A 110 6.99 -0.62 11.87
C SER A 110 5.89 0.41 12.17
N ALA A 111 5.44 0.47 13.43
CA ALA A 111 4.49 1.50 13.87
C ALA A 111 5.08 2.93 13.80
N GLU A 112 6.41 3.04 13.87
CA GLU A 112 7.21 4.25 13.71
C GLU A 112 7.63 4.49 12.25
N ASN A 113 6.98 3.81 11.30
CA ASN A 113 7.21 3.89 9.86
C ASN A 113 8.63 3.50 9.41
N GLN A 114 9.34 2.69 10.18
CA GLN A 114 10.67 2.20 9.80
C GLN A 114 10.54 0.96 8.93
N VAL A 115 11.34 0.86 7.85
CA VAL A 115 11.38 -0.33 7.01
C VAL A 115 11.99 -1.49 7.79
N ILE A 116 11.19 -2.53 8.01
CA ILE A 116 11.65 -3.78 8.63
C ILE A 116 12.16 -4.67 7.49
N LYS A 117 13.48 -4.89 7.44
CA LYS A 117 14.08 -5.84 6.49
C LYS A 117 13.55 -7.25 6.79
N VAL A 118 12.64 -7.72 5.96
CA VAL A 118 12.30 -9.14 5.92
C VAL A 118 13.46 -9.88 5.24
N PRO A 119 14.05 -10.92 5.85
CA PRO A 119 15.00 -11.76 5.12
C PRO A 119 14.32 -12.28 3.86
N ALA A 120 15.00 -12.18 2.72
CA ALA A 120 14.46 -12.44 1.39
C ALA A 120 13.59 -13.70 1.39
N PHE A 121 12.30 -13.52 1.09
CA PHE A 121 11.38 -14.62 0.88
C PHE A 121 11.82 -15.35 -0.40
N GLU A 122 12.48 -16.49 -0.26
CA GLU A 122 12.58 -17.49 -1.34
C GLU A 122 11.16 -17.72 -1.88
N ALA A 123 10.95 -17.47 -3.19
CA ALA A 123 9.66 -17.32 -3.86
C ALA A 123 8.71 -18.53 -3.77
N HIS A 124 9.12 -19.63 -3.13
CA HIS A 124 8.36 -20.87 -2.99
C HIS A 124 7.28 -20.85 -1.88
N LEU A 125 7.24 -19.82 -1.02
CA LEU A 125 6.33 -19.78 0.15
C LEU A 125 5.22 -18.72 0.10
N ALA A 126 5.04 -17.99 -1.02
CA ALA A 126 4.00 -16.96 -1.16
C ALA A 126 2.56 -17.47 -0.87
N ALA A 127 2.30 -18.77 -1.07
CA ALA A 127 1.04 -19.41 -0.73
C ALA A 127 0.73 -19.41 0.78
N ALA A 128 1.75 -19.47 1.65
CA ALA A 128 1.58 -19.55 3.10
C ALA A 128 1.16 -18.20 3.72
N VAL A 129 1.66 -17.08 3.19
CA VAL A 129 1.35 -15.73 3.71
C VAL A 129 -0.08 -15.30 3.31
N LEU A 130 -0.50 -15.62 2.09
CA LEU A 130 -1.90 -15.46 1.66
C LEU A 130 -2.85 -16.39 2.43
N SER A 131 -2.40 -17.61 2.76
CA SER A 131 -3.16 -18.53 3.61
C SER A 131 -3.32 -18.03 5.03
N MET A 132 -2.30 -17.40 5.63
CA MET A 132 -2.43 -16.81 6.98
C MET A 132 -3.38 -15.61 6.99
N ALA A 133 -3.35 -14.75 5.97
CA ALA A 133 -4.32 -13.66 5.83
C ALA A 133 -5.77 -14.17 5.64
N ALA A 134 -5.96 -15.26 4.87
CA ALA A 134 -7.27 -15.88 4.66
C ALA A 134 -7.78 -16.65 5.90
N ILE A 135 -6.90 -17.34 6.64
CA ILE A 135 -7.23 -18.03 7.90
C ILE A 135 -7.61 -17.00 8.98
N TRP A 136 -6.99 -15.82 8.98
CA TRP A 136 -7.33 -14.74 9.90
C TRP A 136 -8.72 -14.13 9.61
N LYS A 137 -9.09 -13.98 8.32
CA LYS A 137 -10.44 -13.56 7.91
C LYS A 137 -11.54 -14.57 8.32
N ARG A 138 -11.24 -15.88 8.33
CA ARG A 138 -12.18 -16.92 8.77
C ARG A 138 -12.35 -17.01 10.29
N LYS A 139 -11.35 -16.63 11.08
CA LYS A 139 -11.44 -16.65 12.56
C LYS A 139 -12.28 -15.50 13.14
N GLN A 140 -12.37 -14.35 12.47
CA GLN A 140 -13.23 -13.24 12.91
C GLN A 140 -14.74 -13.55 12.78
N ILE A 141 -15.14 -14.41 11.84
CA ILE A 141 -16.56 -14.78 11.63
C ILE A 141 -17.08 -15.75 12.71
N LYS A 142 -16.20 -16.47 13.42
CA LYS A 142 -16.60 -17.44 14.46
C LYS A 142 -16.70 -16.88 15.88
N LEU A 143 -16.36 -15.60 16.09
CA LEU A 143 -16.38 -14.98 17.43
C LEU A 143 -17.56 -14.02 17.65
N CYS A 144 -18.46 -13.89 16.67
CA CYS A 144 -19.75 -13.23 16.82
C CYS A 144 -20.87 -14.29 16.82
N ASN A 145 -21.00 -15.02 17.92
CA ASN A 145 -22.19 -15.76 18.34
C ASN A 145 -22.22 -15.82 19.86
#